data_AF-A0A818MMM0-F1
#
_entry.id   AF-A0A818MMM0-F1
#
_cell.length_a   1.000
_cell.length_b   1.000
_cell.length_c   1.000
_cell.angle_alpha   90.00
_cell.angle_beta   90.00
_cell.angle_gamma   90.00
#
_symmetry.space_group_name_H-M   'P 1'
#
loop_
_entity.id
_entity.type
_entity.pdbx_description
1 polymer ?
#
loop_
_entity_poly.entity_id
_entity_poly.type
_entity_poly.pdbx_seq_one_letter_code
_entity_poly.pdbx_strand_id
1 'polypeptide(L)'
;MDGRYQLFENLSNEIVYDIFEYLDAYHVYQAFYNLNKRFRNILMLSSFPIKLNTSNISKSSFHNYYEQFIVPSEHRISSMYLSNPYIADLILPASENIVLFSQLKTLVIENIDLEYLENMLEHLAALSKLFRC
;
A
#
# COMPACT_ATOMS: atom_id res chain seq x y z
N MET A 1 16.07 -39.27 -9.27
CA MET A 1 15.13 -38.13 -9.35
C MET A 1 15.94 -36.88 -9.14
N ASP A 2 16.18 -36.13 -10.21
CA ASP A 2 17.02 -34.92 -10.21
C ASP A 2 16.11 -33.73 -9.84
N GLY A 3 15.89 -33.57 -8.54
CA GLY A 3 14.97 -32.56 -7.99
C GLY A 3 15.60 -31.17 -8.06
N ARG A 4 15.54 -30.52 -9.23
CA ARG A 4 15.94 -29.12 -9.34
C ARG A 4 14.93 -28.26 -8.58
N TYR A 5 15.33 -27.79 -7.40
CA TYR A 5 14.59 -26.74 -6.70
C TYR A 5 14.56 -25.51 -7.60
N GLN A 6 13.36 -25.06 -7.94
CA GLN A 6 13.19 -23.80 -8.65
C GLN A 6 13.32 -22.67 -7.65
N LEU A 7 14.34 -21.84 -7.83
CA LEU A 7 14.51 -20.61 -7.05
C LEU A 7 13.34 -19.66 -7.35
N PHE A 8 12.81 -19.00 -6.32
CA PHE A 8 11.72 -18.04 -6.46
C PHE A 8 12.10 -16.90 -7.42
N GLU A 9 13.38 -16.52 -7.41
CA GLU A 9 14.00 -15.53 -8.30
C GLU A 9 13.93 -15.90 -9.78
N ASN A 10 13.66 -17.16 -10.12
CA ASN A 10 13.54 -17.63 -11.49
C ASN A 10 12.10 -17.69 -12.00
N LEU A 11 11.09 -17.38 -11.15
CA LEU A 11 9.70 -17.26 -11.59
C LEU A 11 9.57 -16.10 -12.58
N SER A 12 8.65 -16.20 -13.55
CA SER A 12 8.33 -15.09 -14.45
C SER A 12 7.74 -13.91 -13.67
N ASN A 13 7.79 -12.70 -14.22
CA ASN A 13 7.17 -11.54 -13.56
C ASN A 13 5.65 -11.73 -13.41
N GLU A 14 5.00 -12.38 -14.38
CA GLU A 14 3.57 -12.69 -14.34
C GLU A 14 3.20 -13.50 -13.10
N ILE A 15 3.90 -14.61 -12.84
CA ILE A 15 3.65 -15.42 -11.65
C ILE A 15 3.93 -14.64 -10.36
N VAL A 16 4.97 -13.81 -10.35
CA VAL A 16 5.27 -12.96 -9.19
C VAL A 16 4.15 -11.94 -8.93
N TYR A 17 3.60 -11.33 -9.99
CA TYR A 17 2.46 -10.42 -9.87
C TYR A 17 1.23 -11.12 -9.31
N ASP A 18 0.92 -12.31 -9.84
CA ASP A 18 -0.20 -13.12 -9.35
C ASP A 18 -0.05 -13.43 -7.87
N ILE A 19 1.16 -13.80 -7.42
CA ILE A 19 1.43 -14.05 -5.99
C ILE A 19 1.26 -12.78 -5.17
N PHE A 20 1.82 -11.65 -5.62
CA PHE A 20 1.78 -10.39 -4.87
C PHE A 20 0.37 -9.82 -4.75
N GLU A 21 -0.55 -10.13 -5.68
CA GLU A 21 -1.96 -9.69 -5.60
C GLU A 21 -2.70 -10.22 -4.36
N TYR A 22 -2.29 -11.39 -3.84
CA TYR A 22 -2.86 -12.03 -2.66
C TYR A 22 -2.18 -11.62 -1.34
N LEU A 23 -1.05 -10.91 -1.41
CA LEU A 23 -0.27 -10.54 -0.23
C LEU A 23 -0.51 -9.08 0.15
N ASP A 24 -0.32 -8.79 1.44
CA ASP A 24 -0.30 -7.41 1.91
C ASP A 24 0.95 -6.68 1.39
N ALA A 25 0.76 -5.46 0.90
CA ALA A 25 1.82 -4.69 0.26
C ALA A 25 3.01 -4.40 1.20
N TYR A 26 2.77 -4.26 2.50
CA TYR A 26 3.84 -4.04 3.46
C TYR A 26 4.73 -5.28 3.61
N HIS A 27 4.14 -6.47 3.70
CA HIS A 27 4.91 -7.72 3.75
C HIS A 27 5.71 -7.94 2.48
N VAL A 28 5.10 -7.65 1.32
CA VAL A 28 5.78 -7.72 0.03
C VAL A 28 6.95 -6.73 -0.02
N TYR A 29 6.73 -5.47 0.39
CA TYR A 29 7.78 -4.46 0.47
C TYR A 29 8.94 -4.92 1.36
N GLN A 30 8.65 -5.34 2.59
CA GLN A 30 9.69 -5.77 3.53
C GLN A 30 10.53 -6.93 2.99
N ALA A 31 9.88 -7.93 2.39
CA ALA A 31 10.55 -9.13 1.92
C ALA A 31 11.35 -8.89 0.62
N PHE A 32 10.81 -8.10 -0.31
CA PHE A 32 11.29 -8.09 -1.71
C PHE A 32 11.91 -6.79 -2.18
N TYR A 33 11.66 -5.65 -1.52
CA TYR A 33 12.13 -4.33 -1.99
C TYR A 33 13.66 -4.19 -2.06
N ASN A 34 14.35 -4.82 -1.10
CA ASN A 34 15.81 -4.81 -1.02
C ASN A 34 16.45 -6.13 -1.47
N LEU A 35 15.67 -7.10 -1.96
CA LEU A 35 16.18 -8.41 -2.33
C LEU A 35 17.08 -8.33 -3.58
N ASN A 36 16.60 -7.70 -4.65
CA ASN A 36 17.40 -7.39 -5.83
C ASN A 36 16.71 -6.32 -6.72
N LYS A 37 17.43 -5.84 -7.73
CA LYS A 37 16.93 -4.83 -8.68
C LYS A 37 15.65 -5.26 -9.40
N ARG A 38 15.51 -6.55 -9.74
CA ARG A 38 14.32 -7.07 -10.44
C ARG A 38 13.08 -6.89 -9.57
N PHE A 39 13.10 -7.34 -8.32
CA PHE A 39 11.94 -7.20 -7.43
C PHE A 39 11.65 -5.75 -7.08
N ARG A 40 12.67 -4.92 -6.87
CA ARG A 40 12.46 -3.48 -6.70
C ARG A 40 11.72 -2.88 -7.90
N ASN A 41 12.12 -3.22 -9.12
CA ASN A 41 11.44 -2.75 -10.33
C ASN A 41 10.00 -3.29 -10.42
N ILE A 42 9.76 -4.56 -10.07
CA ILE A 42 8.42 -5.14 -9.99
C ILE A 42 7.54 -4.33 -9.05
N LEU A 43 8.05 -3.92 -7.89
CA LEU A 43 7.30 -3.15 -6.92
C LEU A 43 7.03 -1.71 -7.37
N MET A 44 8.02 -1.05 -7.97
CA MET A 44 7.95 0.39 -8.27
C MET A 44 7.33 0.70 -9.65
N LEU A 45 7.51 -0.16 -10.65
CA LEU A 45 7.22 0.16 -12.06
C LEU A 45 6.04 -0.62 -12.63
N SER A 46 5.44 -1.53 -11.87
CA SER A 46 4.28 -2.29 -12.34
C SER A 46 3.00 -1.47 -12.26
N SER A 47 1.96 -1.95 -12.92
CA SER A 47 0.61 -1.38 -12.89
C SER A 47 -0.34 -2.10 -11.93
N PHE A 48 0.14 -3.09 -11.16
CA PHE A 48 -0.75 -3.87 -10.30
C PHE A 48 -1.30 -2.97 -9.17
N PRO A 49 -2.60 -3.12 -8.83
CA PRO A 49 -3.23 -2.34 -7.78
C PRO A 49 -2.68 -2.73 -6.41
N ILE A 50 -2.40 -1.72 -5.59
CA ILE A 50 -1.84 -1.92 -4.25
C ILE A 50 -2.96 -1.93 -3.22
N LYS A 51 -2.88 -2.87 -2.28
CA LYS A 51 -3.72 -2.94 -1.09
C LYS A 51 -2.84 -2.67 0.13
N LEU A 52 -3.13 -1.57 0.83
CA LEU A 52 -2.42 -1.20 2.04
C LEU A 52 -3.20 -1.68 3.27
N ASN A 53 -2.54 -2.41 4.16
CA ASN A 53 -3.01 -2.64 5.51
C ASN A 53 -2.00 -2.12 6.51
N THR A 54 -2.40 -1.16 7.35
CA THR A 54 -1.50 -0.51 8.31
C THR A 54 -1.59 -1.09 9.72
N SER A 55 -2.46 -2.08 9.96
CA SER A 55 -2.77 -2.60 11.29
C SER A 55 -1.57 -3.15 12.06
N ASN A 56 -0.66 -3.81 11.36
CA ASN A 56 0.48 -4.49 11.97
C ASN A 56 1.80 -3.75 11.77
N ILE A 57 1.75 -2.48 11.34
CA ILE A 57 2.94 -1.69 11.05
C ILE A 57 3.30 -0.84 12.27
N SER A 58 4.51 -1.03 12.79
CA SER A 58 5.03 -0.15 13.85
C SER A 58 5.31 1.25 13.29
N LYS A 59 5.20 2.28 14.13
CA LYS A 59 5.45 3.68 13.74
C LYS A 59 6.82 3.89 13.09
N SER A 60 7.88 3.29 13.65
CA SER A 60 9.24 3.44 13.13
C SER A 60 9.42 2.77 11.76
N SER A 61 8.80 1.60 11.57
CA SER A 61 8.85 0.91 10.29
C SER A 61 7.96 1.56 9.22
N PHE A 62 6.91 2.26 9.64
CA PHE A 62 5.99 2.96 8.73
C PHE A 62 6.69 4.11 8.00
N HIS A 63 7.55 4.88 8.67
CA HIS A 63 8.19 6.05 8.05
C HIS A 63 8.98 5.70 6.78
N ASN A 64 9.88 4.71 6.85
CA ASN A 64 10.65 4.27 5.68
C ASN A 64 9.75 3.67 4.60
N TYR A 65 8.74 2.91 4.99
CA TYR A 65 7.77 2.33 4.07
C TYR A 65 6.96 3.41 3.33
N TYR A 66 6.58 4.45 4.05
CA TYR A 66 5.82 5.57 3.51
C TYR A 66 6.61 6.29 2.43
N GLU A 67 7.83 6.73 2.76
CA GLU A 67 8.67 7.51 1.84
C GLU A 67 9.14 6.70 0.63
N GLN A 68 9.50 5.42 0.82
CA GLN A 68 10.14 4.63 -0.23
C GLN A 68 9.13 3.90 -1.12
N PHE A 69 7.92 3.63 -0.64
CA PHE A 69 6.97 2.79 -1.36
C PHE A 69 5.57 3.39 -1.48
N ILE A 70 4.98 3.93 -0.40
CA ILE A 70 3.62 4.48 -0.46
C ILE A 70 3.58 5.72 -1.35
N VAL A 71 4.43 6.72 -1.08
CA VAL A 71 4.45 7.98 -1.84
C VAL A 71 4.67 7.74 -3.34
N PRO A 72 5.67 6.96 -3.79
CA PRO A 72 5.87 6.73 -5.22
C PRO A 72 4.75 5.91 -5.89
N SER A 73 3.97 5.17 -5.11
CA SER A 73 2.95 4.24 -5.61
C SER A 73 1.52 4.68 -5.29
N GLU A 74 1.33 5.92 -4.85
CA GLU A 74 0.04 6.46 -4.40
C GLU A 74 -1.09 6.31 -5.43
N HIS A 75 -0.74 6.58 -6.69
CA HIS A 75 -1.61 6.47 -7.85
C HIS A 75 -2.04 5.02 -8.17
N ARG A 76 -1.48 4.01 -7.50
CA ARG A 76 -1.84 2.59 -7.66
C ARG A 76 -2.58 2.03 -6.46
N ILE A 77 -2.64 2.76 -5.35
CA ILE A 77 -3.32 2.31 -4.15
C ILE A 77 -4.82 2.33 -4.42
N SER A 78 -5.42 1.14 -4.34
CA SER A 78 -6.83 0.91 -4.64
C SER A 78 -7.65 0.58 -3.41
N SER A 79 -6.99 0.03 -2.38
CA SER A 79 -7.59 -0.30 -1.10
C SER A 79 -6.65 0.11 0.02
N MET A 80 -7.22 0.69 1.07
CA MET A 80 -6.49 1.10 2.26
C MET A 80 -7.27 0.70 3.51
N TYR A 81 -6.61 -0.01 4.41
CA TYR A 81 -7.12 -0.37 5.72
C TYR A 81 -6.31 0.37 6.78
N LEU A 82 -6.95 1.34 7.43
CA LEU A 82 -6.38 2.18 8.46
C LEU A 82 -6.96 1.77 9.82
N SER A 83 -6.15 1.14 10.66
CA SER A 83 -6.54 0.83 12.04
C SER A 83 -5.61 1.41 13.10
N ASN A 84 -4.70 2.28 12.67
CA ASN A 84 -3.75 2.95 13.54
C ASN A 84 -3.92 4.47 13.35
N PRO A 85 -4.46 5.20 14.35
CA PRO A 85 -4.76 6.62 14.21
C PRO A 85 -3.50 7.44 13.88
N TYR A 86 -2.34 7.08 14.44
CA TYR A 86 -1.07 7.77 14.11
C TYR A 86 -0.66 7.64 12.65
N ILE A 87 -1.01 6.53 12.00
CA ILE A 87 -0.69 6.31 10.59
C ILE A 87 -1.69 7.05 9.70
N ALA A 88 -2.96 7.13 10.12
CA ALA A 88 -3.97 7.93 9.44
C ALA A 88 -3.55 9.41 9.39
N ASP A 89 -3.02 9.95 10.49
CA ASP A 89 -2.48 11.32 10.59
C ASP A 89 -1.25 11.58 9.73
N LEU A 90 -0.55 10.55 9.26
CA LEU A 90 0.59 10.70 8.37
C LEU A 90 0.16 10.66 6.90
N ILE A 91 -0.86 9.87 6.59
CA ILE A 91 -1.30 9.63 5.21
C ILE A 91 -2.26 10.74 4.75
N LEU A 92 -3.18 11.17 5.60
CA LEU A 92 -4.29 12.05 5.17
C LEU A 92 -3.95 13.54 5.25
N PRO A 93 -3.35 14.07 6.33
CA PRO A 93 -2.96 15.48 6.42
C PRO A 93 -1.74 15.85 5.56
N ALA A 94 -0.82 14.91 5.30
CA ALA A 94 0.33 15.15 4.41
C ALA A 94 -0.10 15.36 2.95
N SER A 95 -1.38 15.12 2.64
CA SER A 95 -1.96 15.34 1.33
C SER A 95 -2.75 16.66 1.30
N GLU A 96 -2.06 17.79 1.21
CA GLU A 96 -2.65 18.99 0.58
C GLU A 96 -3.15 18.68 -0.86
N ASN A 97 -2.81 17.50 -1.39
CA ASN A 97 -3.31 16.92 -2.63
C ASN A 97 -3.92 15.51 -2.41
N ILE A 98 -5.12 15.39 -1.86
CA ILE A 98 -5.83 14.08 -1.79
C ILE A 98 -6.09 13.44 -3.17
N VAL A 99 -5.90 14.23 -4.23
CA VAL A 99 -5.80 13.80 -5.63
C VAL A 99 -4.80 12.65 -5.84
N LEU A 100 -3.84 12.47 -4.94
CA LEU A 100 -2.78 11.47 -5.01
C LEU A 100 -3.32 10.02 -4.96
N PHE A 101 -4.37 9.75 -4.17
CA PHE A 101 -5.02 8.43 -4.14
C PHE A 101 -6.16 8.32 -5.17
N SER A 102 -5.92 8.79 -6.39
CA SER A 102 -6.91 8.83 -7.48
C SER A 102 -7.53 7.47 -7.86
N GLN A 103 -6.91 6.36 -7.46
CA GLN A 103 -7.39 5.00 -7.70
C GLN A 103 -8.03 4.34 -6.48
N LEU A 104 -8.12 5.03 -5.34
CA LEU A 104 -8.69 4.47 -4.12
C LEU A 104 -10.19 4.22 -4.31
N LYS A 105 -10.57 2.95 -4.14
CA LYS A 105 -11.95 2.45 -4.23
C LYS A 105 -12.47 1.96 -2.89
N THR A 106 -11.56 1.56 -2.00
CA THR A 106 -11.90 0.99 -0.70
C THR A 106 -11.07 1.66 0.37
N LEU A 107 -11.75 2.22 1.36
CA LEU A 107 -11.14 2.73 2.57
C LEU A 107 -11.87 2.09 3.74
N VAL A 108 -11.12 1.38 4.58
CA VAL A 108 -11.63 0.85 5.84
C VAL A 108 -10.93 1.59 6.96
N ILE A 109 -11.72 2.15 7.85
CA ILE A 109 -11.26 2.84 9.05
C ILE A 109 -11.79 2.05 10.24
N GLU A 110 -10.89 1.58 11.09
CA GLU A 110 -11.22 0.81 12.29
C GLU A 110 -10.45 1.35 13.50
N ASN A 111 -11.00 1.28 14.70
CA ASN A 111 -10.32 1.68 15.95
C ASN A 111 -9.73 3.10 15.90
N ILE A 112 -10.43 4.03 15.25
CA ILE A 112 -10.09 5.47 15.22
C ILE A 112 -11.11 6.23 16.07
N ASP A 113 -10.63 7.15 16.89
CA ASP A 113 -11.46 8.02 17.73
C ASP A 113 -12.32 8.96 16.86
N LEU A 114 -13.52 9.29 17.33
CA LEU A 114 -14.50 10.07 16.58
C LEU A 114 -13.95 11.44 16.14
N GLU A 115 -13.22 12.12 17.02
CA GLU A 115 -12.59 13.42 16.74
C GLU A 115 -11.59 13.34 15.57
N TYR A 116 -10.83 12.25 15.48
CA TYR A 116 -9.91 12.03 14.37
C TYR A 116 -10.67 11.73 13.08
N LEU A 117 -11.73 10.92 13.16
CA LEU A 117 -12.57 10.64 12.01
C LEU A 117 -13.20 11.91 11.44
N GLU A 118 -13.68 12.82 12.28
CA GLU A 118 -14.26 14.11 11.86
C GLU A 118 -13.25 14.94 11.04
N ASN A 119 -12.02 15.08 11.53
CA ASN A 119 -10.94 15.76 10.81
C ASN A 119 -10.58 15.07 9.48
N MET A 120 -10.65 13.74 9.43
CA MET A 120 -10.39 12.97 8.22
C MET A 120 -11.51 13.12 7.17
N LEU A 121 -12.77 13.29 7.59
CA LEU A 121 -13.91 13.33 6.65
C LEU A 121 -13.83 14.49 5.65
N GLU A 122 -13.34 15.66 6.06
CA GLU A 122 -13.13 16.81 5.19
C GLU A 122 -12.18 16.48 4.03
N HIS A 123 -11.14 15.73 4.35
CA HIS A 123 -10.13 15.24 3.42
C HIS A 123 -10.73 14.17 2.49
N LEU A 124 -11.45 13.20 3.04
CA LEU A 124 -12.03 12.09 2.27
C LEU A 124 -13.01 12.55 1.20
N ALA A 125 -13.75 13.66 1.42
CA ALA A 125 -14.68 14.21 0.45
C ALA A 125 -14.06 14.51 -0.94
N ALA A 126 -12.74 14.72 -1.01
CA ALA A 126 -12.02 14.95 -2.26
C ALA A 126 -11.74 13.67 -3.08
N LEU A 127 -11.98 12.47 -2.53
CA LEU A 127 -11.72 11.20 -3.20
C LEU A 127 -12.86 10.79 -4.14
N SER A 128 -12.80 11.28 -5.38
CA SER A 128 -13.86 11.12 -6.38
C SER A 128 -14.29 9.67 -6.69
N LYS A 129 -13.42 8.67 -6.50
CA LYS A 129 -13.72 7.26 -6.77
C LYS A 129 -14.25 6.48 -5.57
N LEU A 130 -14.08 7.01 -4.36
CA LEU A 130 -14.54 6.33 -3.13
C LEU A 130 -16.09 6.36 -3.03
N PHE A 131 -16.73 7.40 -3.56
CA PHE A 131 -18.18 7.63 -3.45
C PHE A 131 -18.98 7.30 -4.72
N ARG A 132 -18.33 6.79 -5.78
CA ARG A 132 -18.99 6.39 -7.02
C ARG A 132 -19.17 4.87 -7.01
N CYS A 133 -20.29 4.42 -6.42
CA CYS A 133 -20.83 3.06 -6.61
C CYS A 133 -21.57 2.96 -7.94
#